data_AF-A0A2U0S2G8-F1
#
_entry.id   AF-A0A2U0S2G8-F1
#
_cell.length_a   1.000
_cell.length_b   1.000
_cell.length_c   1.000
_cell.angle_alpha   90.00
_cell.angle_beta   90.00
_cell.angle_gamma   90.00
#
_symmetry.space_group_name_H-M   'P 1'
#
loop_
_entity.id
_entity.type
_entity.pdbx_description
1 polymer ?
#
loop_
_entity_poly.entity_id
_entity_poly.type
_entity_poly.pdbx_seq_one_letter_code
_entity_poly.pdbx_strand_id
1 'polypeptide(L)' 'MVNWEYTVIALKTKIHINRYEKEKNPIIQSVQKELNDLGEHGWELVSVQNVRLETGMLFTVAYLKREKA' A
#
# COMPACT_ATOMS: atom_id res chain seq x y z
N MET A 1 -6.14 28.34 -5.74
CA MET A 1 -6.67 27.15 -5.04
C MET A 1 -5.84 25.97 -5.49
N VAL A 2 -5.30 25.20 -4.56
CA VAL A 2 -4.55 23.98 -4.88
C VAL A 2 -5.56 22.90 -5.29
N ASN A 3 -5.38 22.33 -6.48
CA ASN A 3 -6.18 21.20 -6.94
C ASN A 3 -5.44 19.92 -6.59
N TRP A 4 -6.09 19.00 -5.88
CA TRP A 4 -5.50 17.72 -5.48
C TRP A 4 -6.02 16.59 -6.36
N GLU A 5 -5.13 15.68 -6.75
CA GLU A 5 -5.45 14.40 -7.36
C GLU A 5 -5.21 13.28 -6.35
N TYR A 6 -6.07 12.26 -6.34
CA TYR A 6 -6.01 11.14 -5.40
C TYR A 6 -5.97 9.81 -6.15
N THR A 7 -5.18 8.86 -5.65
CA THR A 7 -5.13 7.49 -6.17
C THR A 7 -5.05 6.46 -5.06
N VAL A 8 -5.53 5.25 -5.35
CA VAL A 8 -5.60 4.12 -4.41
C VAL A 8 -4.89 2.94 -5.03
N ILE A 9 -3.95 2.36 -4.29
CA ILE A 9 -3.15 1.23 -4.78
C ILE A 9 -3.30 0.05 -3.82
N ALA A 10 -3.75 -1.08 -4.37
CA ALA A 10 -3.81 -2.33 -3.65
C ALA A 10 -2.44 -2.99 -3.68
N LEU A 11 -1.73 -2.93 -2.57
CA LEU A 11 -0.44 -3.55 -2.38
C LEU A 11 -0.69 -5.00 -1.95
N LYS A 12 -0.36 -5.93 -2.84
CA LYS A 12 -0.49 -7.37 -2.57
C LYS A 12 0.56 -7.79 -1.55
N THR A 13 0.26 -7.60 -0.28
CA THR A 13 1.03 -8.22 0.80
C THR A 13 0.68 -9.70 0.80
N LYS A 14 1.54 -10.55 0.23
CA LYS A 14 1.43 -12.01 0.41
C LYS A 14 1.72 -12.34 1.87
N ILE A 15 0.76 -12.09 2.74
CA ILE A 15 0.81 -12.58 4.11
C ILE A 15 0.31 -14.01 4.06
N HIS A 16 1.21 -14.96 3.77
CA HIS A 16 0.91 -16.36 3.97
C HIS A 16 0.89 -16.60 5.47
N ILE A 17 -0.29 -16.51 6.10
CA ILE A 17 -0.45 -16.76 7.53
C ILE A 17 -0.38 -18.27 7.74
N ASN A 18 0.83 -18.83 7.77
CA ASN A 18 1.03 -20.18 8.29
C ASN A 18 0.91 -20.10 9.82
N ARG A 19 -0.05 -20.84 10.41
CA ARG A 19 -0.28 -20.88 11.87
C ARG A 19 0.97 -21.24 12.68
N TYR A 20 1.99 -21.82 12.05
CA TYR A 20 3.23 -22.27 12.69
C TYR A 20 4.42 -21.31 12.54
N GLU A 21 4.37 -20.34 11.63
CA GLU A 21 5.40 -19.30 11.55
C GLU A 21 4.89 -18.08 12.31
N LYS A 22 5.48 -17.82 13.49
CA LYS A 22 5.37 -16.52 14.21
C LYS A 22 5.33 -15.40 13.18
N GLU A 23 4.35 -14.51 13.30
CA GLU A 23 4.14 -13.29 12.52
C GLU A 23 5.45 -12.72 11.99
N LYS A 24 5.91 -13.22 10.83
CA LYS A 24 7.00 -12.55 10.11
C LYS A 24 6.34 -11.31 9.57
N ASN A 25 6.69 -10.17 10.17
CA ASN A 25 6.34 -8.85 9.65
C ASN A 25 6.41 -8.92 8.13
N PRO A 26 5.30 -8.67 7.42
CA PRO A 26 5.28 -8.82 5.97
C PRO A 26 6.43 -7.98 5.43
N ILE A 27 7.38 -8.65 4.77
CA ILE A 27 8.53 -7.98 4.18
C ILE A 27 7.97 -7.29 2.93
N ILE A 28 7.63 -6.00 3.06
CA ILE A 28 7.13 -5.09 2.01
C ILE A 28 8.26 -4.78 0.99
N GLN A 29 9.11 -5.76 0.65
CA GLN A 29 10.24 -5.55 -0.26
C GLN A 29 9.81 -5.29 -1.70
N SER A 30 8.70 -5.88 -2.17
CA SER A 30 8.21 -5.67 -3.54
C SER A 30 7.47 -4.34 -3.74
N VAL A 31 7.05 -3.71 -2.65
CA VAL A 31 6.16 -2.54 -2.65
C VAL A 31 6.93 -1.24 -2.44
N GLN A 32 8.07 -1.30 -1.73
CA GLN A 32 8.90 -0.12 -1.49
C GLN A 32 9.35 0.54 -2.79
N LYS A 33 9.67 -0.26 -3.83
CA LYS A 33 10.05 0.26 -5.14
C LYS A 33 8.90 1.04 -5.79
N GLU A 34 7.70 0.47 -5.85
CA GLU A 34 6.53 1.16 -6.42
C GLU A 34 6.18 2.44 -5.66
N LEU A 35 6.25 2.43 -4.33
CA LEU A 35 6.02 3.62 -3.51
C LEU A 35 7.09 4.70 -3.74
N ASN A 36 8.35 4.30 -3.92
CA ASN A 36 9.43 5.23 -4.25
C ASN A 36 9.21 5.85 -5.63
N ASP A 37 8.90 5.05 -6.65
CA ASP A 37 8.62 5.51 -8.02
C ASP A 37 7.45 6.52 -8.02
N LEU A 38 6.40 6.27 -7.22
CA LEU A 38 5.27 7.20 -7.06
C LEU A 38 5.70 8.50 -6.37
N GLY A 39 6.56 8.42 -5.36
CA GLY A 39 7.15 9.58 -4.71
C GLY A 39 7.95 10.45 -5.68
N GLU A 40 8.72 9.84 -6.59
CA GLU A 40 9.43 10.56 -7.66
C GLU A 40 8.46 11.30 -8.61
N HIS A 41 7.23 10.80 -8.76
CA HIS A 41 6.15 11.44 -9.53
C HIS A 41 5.31 12.45 -8.74
N GLY A 42 5.74 12.83 -7.53
CA GLY A 42 5.07 13.83 -6.69
C GLY A 42 3.85 13.30 -5.93
N TRP A 43 3.66 11.98 -5.87
CA TRP A 43 2.64 11.38 -5.03
C TRP A 43 3.09 11.29 -3.57
N GLU A 44 2.27 11.81 -2.69
CA GLU A 44 2.43 11.79 -1.24
C GLU A 44 1.54 10.72 -0.62
N LEU A 45 2.10 9.89 0.25
CA LEU A 45 1.33 8.91 1.02
C LEU A 45 0.46 9.64 2.08
N VAL A 46 -0.84 9.39 2.04
CA VAL A 46 -1.82 9.94 2.99
C VAL A 46 -2.11 8.96 4.12
N SER A 47 -2.38 7.71 3.76
CA SER A 47 -2.76 6.68 4.72
C SER A 47 -2.54 5.29 4.17
N VAL A 48 -2.47 4.31 5.07
CA VAL A 48 -2.37 2.89 4.75
C VAL A 48 -3.42 2.14 5.56
N GLN A 49 -4.16 1.25 4.91
CA GLN A 49 -5.20 0.43 5.54
C GLN A 49 -5.01 -1.04 5.18
N ASN A 50 -5.05 -1.91 6.18
CA ASN A 50 -5.10 -3.35 5.95
C ASN A 50 -6.55 -3.80 5.80
N VAL A 51 -6.84 -4.51 4.72
CA VAL A 51 -8.16 -5.05 4.38
C VAL A 51 -8.08 -6.56 4.36
N ARG A 52 -8.93 -7.22 5.14
CA ARG A 52 -9.13 -8.68 5.06
C ARG A 52 -10.33 -8.95 4.16
N LEU A 53 -10.12 -9.70 3.09
CA LEU A 53 -11.21 -10.17 2.24
C LEU A 53 -11.92 -11.35 2.90
N GLU A 54 -13.15 -11.63 2.46
CA GLU A 54 -13.95 -12.78 2.91
C GLU A 54 -13.22 -14.12 2.68
N THR A 55 -12.35 -14.18 1.67
CA THR A 55 -11.47 -15.31 1.37
C THR A 55 -10.34 -15.53 2.40
N GLY A 56 -10.23 -14.67 3.41
CA GLY A 56 -9.16 -14.69 4.41
C GLY A 56 -7.85 -14.05 3.95
N MET A 57 -7.75 -13.64 2.67
CA MET A 57 -6.59 -12.92 2.15
C MET A 57 -6.49 -11.53 2.78
N LEU A 58 -5.27 -11.14 3.15
CA LEU A 58 -4.95 -9.79 3.62
C LEU A 58 -4.35 -8.97 2.47
N PHE A 59 -4.82 -7.74 2.35
CA PHE A 59 -4.30 -6.74 1.43
C PHE A 59 -3.95 -5.49 2.21
N THR A 60 -2.96 -4.76 1.72
CA THR A 60 -2.63 -3.44 2.23
C THR A 60 -2.99 -2.42 1.16
N VAL A 61 -3.80 -1.44 1.49
CA VAL A 61 -4.24 -0.39 0.58
C VAL A 61 -3.51 0.89 0.97
N ALA A 62 -2.79 1.49 0.02
CA ALA A 62 -2.17 2.80 0.20
C ALA A 62 -3.01 3.87 -0.51
N TYR A 63 -3.28 4.96 0.20
CA TYR A 63 -3.96 6.15 -0.31
C TYR A 63 -2.91 7.22 -0.56
N LEU A 64 -2.83 7.72 -1.79
CA LEU A 64 -1.88 8.76 -2.16
C LEU A 64 -2.60 9.97 -2.73
N LYS A 65 -1.98 11.14 -2.57
CA LYS A 65 -2.43 12.39 -3.18
C LYS A 65 -1.26 13.06 -3.91
N ARG A 66 -1.54 13.89 -4.89
CA ARG A 66 -0.54 14.81 -5.46
C ARG A 66 -1.18 16.14 -5.80
N GLU A 67 -0.39 17.20 -5.80
CA GLU A 67 -0.85 18.48 -6.33
C GLU A 67 -0.98 18.36 -7.86
N LYS A 68 -2.13 18.82 -8.37
CA LYS A 68 -2.44 18.83 -9.79
C LYS A 68 -1.87 20.12 -10.37
N ALA A 69 -0.81 19.99 -11.15
CA ALA A 69 -0.23 21.07 -11.95
C ALA A 69 -1.24 21.62 -12.97
#